data_AF-A0A9N8EKL5-F1
#
_entry.id   AF-A0A9N8EKL5-F1
#
_cell.length_a   1.000
_cell.length_b   1.000
_cell.length_c   1.000
_cell.angle_alpha   90.00
_cell.angle_beta   90.00
_cell.angle_gamma   90.00
#
_symmetry.space_group_name_H-M   'P 1'
#
loop_
_entity.id
_entity.type
_entity.pdbx_description
1 polymer ?
#
loop_
_entity_poly.entity_id
_entity_poly.type
_entity_poly.pdbx_seq_one_letter_code
_entity_poly.pdbx_strand_id
1 'polypeptide(L)'
;MASHRLIQYLGKTFGLAVSEAIYDKLNEYYFVQGHSLNDRPQLAKTVSEELTKLLADKAPSESELLTFLNGNEGRKEIETALQQLQMLGVHGIPKFIIGGNLVVDGAARSDVFVRVFREIERAGEVEARPIFGDILGIPHDIIEQGSHHPADMAA
;
A
#
# COMPACT_ATOMS: atom_id res chain seq x y z
N MET A 1 6.59 1.79 -11.85
CA MET A 1 5.21 1.79 -12.40
C MET A 1 4.55 0.41 -12.29
N ALA A 2 5.11 -0.66 -12.87
CA ALA A 2 4.49 -2.00 -12.84
C ALA A 2 4.26 -2.53 -11.40
N SER A 3 5.29 -2.52 -10.55
CA SER A 3 5.19 -2.94 -9.15
C SER A 3 4.18 -2.13 -8.33
N HIS A 4 4.13 -0.81 -8.51
CA HIS A 4 3.14 0.04 -7.83
C HIS A 4 1.70 -0.30 -8.22
N ARG A 5 1.43 -0.50 -9.52
CA ARG A 5 0.10 -0.95 -9.99
C ARG A 5 -0.27 -2.31 -9.38
N LEU A 6 0.70 -3.22 -9.30
CA LEU A 6 0.49 -4.55 -8.73
C LEU A 6 0.10 -4.47 -7.26
N ILE A 7 0.87 -3.75 -6.43
CA ILE A 7 0.55 -3.57 -5.01
C ILE A 7 -0.84 -2.95 -4.82
N GLN A 8 -1.18 -1.92 -5.59
CA GLN A 8 -2.52 -1.34 -5.58
C GLN A 8 -3.61 -2.36 -5.95
N TYR A 9 -3.41 -3.14 -7.01
CA TYR A 9 -4.36 -4.17 -7.44
C TYR A 9 -4.59 -5.22 -6.35
N LEU A 10 -3.53 -5.66 -5.68
CA LEU A 10 -3.62 -6.62 -4.59
C LEU A 10 -4.38 -6.03 -3.39
N GLY A 11 -4.12 -4.77 -3.04
CA GLY A 11 -4.86 -4.07 -1.99
C GLY A 11 -6.36 -3.99 -2.28
N LYS A 12 -6.73 -3.64 -3.52
CA LYS A 12 -8.15 -3.58 -3.95
C LYS A 12 -8.84 -4.93 -3.92
N THR A 13 -8.14 -5.98 -4.32
CA THR A 13 -8.75 -7.28 -4.64
C THR A 13 -8.73 -8.25 -3.47
N PHE A 14 -7.65 -8.23 -2.69
CA PHE A 14 -7.38 -9.22 -1.64
C PHE A 14 -7.20 -8.59 -0.25
N GLY A 15 -7.27 -7.26 -0.15
CA GLY A 15 -7.15 -6.53 1.11
C GLY A 15 -5.75 -6.03 1.42
N LEU A 16 -5.67 -5.06 2.34
CA LEU A 16 -4.43 -4.34 2.65
C LEU A 16 -3.36 -5.23 3.29
N ALA A 17 -3.74 -6.20 4.13
CA ALA A 17 -2.80 -7.12 4.76
C ALA A 17 -2.06 -8.00 3.73
N VAL A 18 -2.76 -8.48 2.69
CA VAL A 18 -2.16 -9.24 1.59
C VAL A 18 -1.21 -8.35 0.79
N SER A 19 -1.66 -7.13 0.48
CA SER A 19 -0.83 -6.14 -0.21
C SER A 19 0.47 -5.83 0.55
N GLU A 20 0.40 -5.67 1.87
CA GLU A 20 1.54 -5.39 2.74
C GLU A 20 2.52 -6.57 2.79
N ALA A 21 2.02 -7.79 2.98
CA ALA A 21 2.85 -8.99 2.97
C ALA A 21 3.63 -9.17 1.66
N ILE A 22 2.99 -8.88 0.51
CA ILE A 22 3.66 -8.89 -0.79
C ILE A 22 4.63 -7.72 -0.93
N TYR A 23 4.30 -6.53 -0.43
CA TYR A 23 5.21 -5.39 -0.43
C TYR A 23 6.51 -5.69 0.33
N ASP A 24 6.42 -6.33 1.49
CA ASP A 24 7.57 -6.78 2.27
C ASP A 24 8.44 -7.78 1.49
N LYS A 25 7.80 -8.75 0.82
CA LYS A 25 8.54 -9.67 -0.06
C LYS A 25 9.27 -8.92 -1.18
N LEU A 26 8.61 -7.96 -1.81
CA LEU A 26 9.20 -7.20 -2.91
C LEU A 26 10.35 -6.31 -2.45
N ASN A 27 10.31 -5.80 -1.21
CA ASN A 27 11.44 -5.10 -0.61
C ASN A 27 12.65 -6.02 -0.44
N GLU A 28 12.45 -7.25 0.06
CA GLU A 28 13.53 -8.25 0.15
C GLU A 28 14.07 -8.60 -1.25
N TYR A 29 13.17 -8.91 -2.19
CA TYR A 29 13.48 -9.26 -3.58
C TYR A 29 14.33 -8.18 -4.28
N TYR A 30 14.01 -6.90 -4.07
CA TYR A 30 14.73 -5.80 -4.71
C TYR A 30 15.98 -5.37 -3.93
N PHE A 31 15.86 -5.07 -2.64
CA PHE A 31 16.94 -4.46 -1.87
C PHE A 31 17.96 -5.45 -1.31
N VAL A 32 17.54 -6.69 -1.03
CA VAL A 32 18.42 -7.70 -0.44
C VAL A 32 18.94 -8.64 -1.52
N GLN A 33 18.07 -9.11 -2.41
CA GLN A 33 18.42 -10.09 -3.44
C GLN A 33 18.89 -9.43 -4.75
N GLY A 34 18.66 -8.13 -4.93
CA GLY A 34 19.14 -7.36 -6.08
C GLY A 34 18.39 -7.65 -7.38
N HIS A 35 17.20 -8.25 -7.32
CA HIS A 35 16.41 -8.53 -8.51
C HIS A 35 15.67 -7.29 -9.03
N SER A 36 15.33 -7.28 -10.32
CA SER A 36 14.66 -6.14 -10.96
C SER A 36 13.14 -6.21 -10.81
N LEU A 37 12.53 -5.15 -10.28
CA LEU A 37 11.06 -5.00 -10.26
C LEU A 37 10.45 -4.71 -11.65
N ASN A 38 11.27 -4.60 -12.70
CA ASN A 38 10.81 -4.43 -14.08
C ASN A 38 10.83 -5.75 -14.89
N ASP A 39 11.39 -6.83 -14.34
CA ASP A 39 11.30 -8.16 -14.94
C ASP A 39 9.90 -8.74 -14.67
N ARG A 40 8.97 -8.50 -15.61
CA ARG A 40 7.55 -8.86 -15.42
C ARG A 40 7.33 -10.36 -15.27
N PRO A 41 7.93 -11.25 -16.08
CA PRO A 41 7.82 -12.69 -15.87
C PRO A 41 8.28 -13.11 -14.48
N GLN A 42 9.47 -12.68 -14.05
CA GLN A 42 9.99 -13.06 -12.75
C GLN A 42 9.15 -12.46 -11.60
N LEU A 43 8.70 -11.22 -11.74
CA LEU A 43 7.82 -10.57 -10.76
C LEU A 43 6.47 -11.30 -10.64
N ALA A 44 5.85 -11.67 -11.77
CA ALA A 44 4.59 -12.42 -11.78
C ALA A 44 4.74 -13.77 -11.07
N LYS A 45 5.81 -14.50 -11.39
CA LYS A 45 6.11 -15.79 -10.76
C LYS A 45 6.29 -15.64 -9.25
N THR A 46 7.21 -14.76 -8.82
CA THR A 46 7.51 -14.55 -7.40
C THR A 46 6.28 -14.13 -6.60
N VAL A 47 5.46 -13.24 -7.15
CA VAL A 47 4.24 -12.78 -6.47
C VAL A 47 3.16 -13.87 -6.45
N SER A 48 2.99 -14.65 -7.52
CA SER A 48 2.04 -15.78 -7.53
C SER A 48 2.41 -16.84 -6.49
N GLU A 49 3.70 -17.20 -6.39
CA GLU A 49 4.20 -18.15 -5.40
C GLU A 49 3.92 -17.69 -3.96
N GLU A 50 4.15 -16.42 -3.64
CA GLU A 50 3.82 -15.89 -2.31
C GLU A 50 2.30 -15.78 -2.07
N LEU A 51 1.53 -15.31 -3.06
CA LEU A 51 0.07 -15.23 -2.93
C LEU A 51 -0.56 -16.60 -2.72
N THR A 52 0.00 -17.66 -3.31
CA THR A 52 -0.47 -19.04 -3.11
C THR A 52 -0.35 -19.47 -1.64
N LYS A 53 0.72 -19.03 -0.94
CA LYS A 53 0.89 -19.32 0.49
C LYS A 53 -0.12 -18.55 1.36
N LEU A 54 -0.49 -17.34 0.94
CA LEU A 54 -1.39 -16.45 1.69
C LEU A 54 -2.87 -16.74 1.45
N LEU A 55 -3.23 -17.11 0.22
CA LEU A 55 -4.61 -17.17 -0.27
C LEU A 55 -5.05 -18.58 -0.69
N ALA A 56 -4.15 -19.56 -0.72
CA ALA A 56 -4.39 -20.89 -1.23
C ALA A 56 -5.07 -20.84 -2.62
N ASP A 57 -6.21 -21.51 -2.78
CA ASP A 57 -6.93 -21.63 -4.06
C ASP A 57 -7.50 -20.31 -4.60
N LYS A 58 -7.46 -19.22 -3.81
CA LYS A 58 -7.89 -17.88 -4.23
C LYS A 58 -6.76 -17.05 -4.87
N ALA A 59 -5.53 -17.56 -4.87
CA ALA A 59 -4.39 -16.85 -5.42
C ALA A 59 -4.48 -16.77 -6.96
N PRO A 60 -4.18 -15.61 -7.56
CA PRO A 60 -4.06 -15.51 -9.00
C PRO A 60 -2.83 -16.28 -9.48
N SER A 61 -3.00 -16.96 -10.61
CA SER A 61 -1.91 -17.66 -11.28
C SER A 61 -0.85 -16.69 -11.82
N GLU A 62 0.35 -17.21 -12.05
CA GLU A 62 1.43 -16.46 -12.71
C GLU A 62 0.97 -15.85 -14.04
N SER A 63 0.18 -16.59 -14.82
CA SER A 63 -0.31 -16.13 -16.13
C SER A 63 -1.28 -14.95 -16.01
N GLU A 64 -2.18 -14.97 -15.03
CA GLU A 64 -3.10 -13.87 -14.76
C GLU A 64 -2.35 -12.61 -14.30
N LEU A 65 -1.37 -12.77 -13.40
CA LEU A 65 -0.53 -11.66 -12.94
C LEU A 65 0.33 -11.09 -14.08
N LEU A 66 0.90 -11.95 -14.92
CA LEU A 66 1.68 -11.50 -16.08
C LEU A 66 0.81 -10.74 -17.08
N THR A 67 -0.43 -11.19 -17.28
CA THR A 67 -1.42 -10.48 -18.11
C THR A 67 -1.68 -9.07 -17.55
N PHE A 68 -1.96 -8.95 -16.26
CA PHE A 68 -2.12 -7.66 -15.57
C PHE A 68 -0.88 -6.74 -15.66
N LEU A 69 0.32 -7.32 -15.50
CA LEU A 69 1.58 -6.58 -15.57
C LEU A 69 1.86 -6.03 -16.98
N ASN A 70 1.37 -6.72 -18.02
CA ASN A 70 1.48 -6.28 -19.40
C ASN A 70 0.38 -5.30 -19.84
N GLY A 71 -0.74 -5.28 -19.11
CA GLY A 71 -1.82 -4.32 -19.30
C GLY A 71 -1.56 -2.93 -18.69
N ASN A 72 -2.60 -2.10 -18.70
CA ASN A 72 -2.57 -0.70 -18.22
C ASN A 72 -3.49 -0.47 -17.01
N GLU A 73 -4.11 -1.51 -16.47
CA GLU A 73 -5.03 -1.44 -15.33
C GLU A 73 -4.36 -0.77 -14.12
N GLY A 74 -5.03 0.16 -13.45
CA GLY A 74 -4.48 0.89 -12.30
C GLY A 74 -3.49 2.00 -12.65
N ARG A 75 -3.08 2.16 -13.92
CA ARG A 75 -2.07 3.16 -14.31
C ARG A 75 -2.53 4.58 -14.02
N LYS A 76 -3.78 4.91 -14.36
CA LYS A 76 -4.34 6.25 -14.19
C LYS A 76 -4.38 6.64 -12.71
N GLU A 77 -4.74 5.71 -11.84
CA GLU A 77 -4.79 5.93 -10.40
C GLU A 77 -3.40 6.20 -9.82
N ILE A 78 -2.38 5.43 -10.23
CA ILE A 78 -1.00 5.68 -9.79
C ILE A 78 -0.48 7.03 -10.31
N GLU A 79 -0.76 7.39 -11.56
CA GLU A 79 -0.37 8.69 -12.13
C GLU A 79 -1.08 9.85 -11.40
N THR A 80 -2.35 9.70 -11.06
CA THR A 80 -3.12 10.69 -10.29
C THR A 80 -2.60 10.82 -8.86
N ALA A 81 -2.25 9.70 -8.20
CA ALA A 81 -1.64 9.72 -6.88
C ALA A 81 -0.28 10.44 -6.88
N LEU A 82 0.55 10.23 -7.91
CA LEU A 82 1.82 10.93 -8.06
C LEU A 82 1.62 12.45 -8.24
N GLN A 83 0.62 12.87 -9.03
CA GLN A 83 0.28 14.29 -9.17
C GLN A 83 -0.17 14.90 -7.84
N GLN A 84 -1.01 14.19 -7.09
CA GLN A 84 -1.45 14.63 -5.76
C GLN A 84 -0.27 14.78 -4.79
N LEU A 85 0.66 13.83 -4.78
CA LEU A 85 1.88 13.92 -3.98
C LEU A 85 2.72 15.16 -4.33
N GLN A 86 2.87 15.46 -5.63
CA GLN A 86 3.58 16.66 -6.07
C GLN A 86 2.88 17.95 -5.59
N MET A 87 1.55 18.02 -5.66
CA MET A 87 0.79 19.17 -5.16
C MET A 87 0.90 19.34 -3.64
N LEU A 88 1.08 18.25 -2.90
CA LEU A 88 1.37 18.26 -1.47
C LEU A 88 2.84 18.56 -1.12
N GLY A 89 3.68 18.90 -2.12
CA GLY A 89 5.10 19.19 -1.92
C GLY A 89 5.94 17.97 -1.56
N VAL A 90 5.47 16.76 -1.88
CA VAL A 90 6.21 15.52 -1.65
C VAL A 90 7.22 15.30 -2.78
N HIS A 91 8.51 15.41 -2.43
CA HIS A 91 9.64 15.26 -3.37
C HIS A 91 10.55 14.07 -3.06
N GLY A 92 10.23 13.26 -2.05
CA GLY A 92 11.02 12.10 -1.63
C GLY A 92 10.19 11.14 -0.80
N ILE A 93 10.73 9.93 -0.57
CA ILE A 93 10.09 8.86 0.20
C ILE A 93 11.09 8.29 1.23
N PRO A 94 10.60 7.66 2.33
CA PRO A 94 9.20 7.58 2.75
C PRO A 94 8.68 8.94 3.27
N LYS A 95 7.36 9.13 3.18
CA LYS A 95 6.61 10.28 3.70
C LYS A 95 5.31 9.78 4.29
N PHE A 96 4.93 10.31 5.44
CA PHE A 96 3.68 9.97 6.11
C PHE A 96 2.80 11.22 6.14
N ILE A 97 1.54 11.06 5.73
CA ILE A 97 0.53 12.12 5.79
C ILE A 97 -0.56 11.62 6.74
N ILE A 98 -0.65 12.25 7.90
CA ILE A 98 -1.52 11.85 9.01
C ILE A 98 -2.59 12.91 9.18
N GLY A 99 -3.86 12.49 9.28
CA GLY A 99 -4.99 13.43 9.39
C GLY A 99 -5.10 14.41 8.22
N GLY A 100 -4.51 14.08 7.06
CA GLY A 100 -4.56 14.88 5.83
C GLY A 100 -3.76 16.19 5.83
N ASN A 101 -3.22 16.62 6.97
CA ASN A 101 -2.53 17.90 7.11
C ASN A 101 -1.13 17.79 7.74
N LEU A 102 -0.88 16.75 8.54
CA LEU A 102 0.39 16.56 9.22
C LEU A 102 1.31 15.70 8.36
N VAL A 103 2.42 16.28 7.94
CA VAL A 103 3.44 15.57 7.16
C VAL A 103 4.61 15.23 8.07
N VAL A 104 4.97 13.94 8.11
CA VAL A 104 6.19 13.45 8.77
C VAL A 104 7.15 12.95 7.71
N ASP A 105 8.36 13.52 7.72
CA ASP A 105 9.37 13.32 6.68
C ASP A 105 10.31 12.16 6.99
N GLY A 106 10.53 11.33 5.97
CA GLY A 106 11.55 10.28 5.98
C GLY A 106 11.21 9.12 6.91
N ALA A 107 12.22 8.28 7.14
CA ALA A 107 12.17 7.20 8.13
C ALA A 107 12.35 7.81 9.53
N ALA A 108 11.36 8.60 9.96
CA ALA A 108 11.35 9.20 11.29
C ALA A 108 11.42 8.10 12.37
N ARG A 109 11.96 8.46 13.53
CA ARG A 109 12.04 7.54 14.66
C ARG A 109 10.64 7.24 15.22
N SER A 110 10.48 6.05 15.81
CA SER A 110 9.22 5.61 16.39
C SER A 110 8.65 6.58 17.43
N ASP A 111 9.49 7.26 18.21
CA ASP A 111 9.05 8.24 19.21
C ASP A 111 8.32 9.45 18.61
N VAL A 112 8.63 9.82 17.36
CA VAL A 112 7.90 10.87 16.63
C VAL A 112 6.46 10.43 16.37
N PHE A 113 6.25 9.22 15.87
CA PHE A 113 4.92 8.68 15.60
C PHE A 113 4.11 8.48 16.88
N VAL A 114 4.74 7.96 17.94
CA VAL A 114 4.07 7.81 19.25
C VAL A 114 3.54 9.16 19.73
N ARG A 115 4.34 10.23 19.67
CA ARG A 115 3.89 11.57 20.07
C ARG A 115 2.71 12.03 19.23
N VAL A 116 2.79 11.90 17.91
CA VAL A 116 1.71 12.29 16.99
C VAL A 116 0.41 11.55 17.31
N PHE A 117 0.46 10.23 17.47
CA PHE A 117 -0.74 9.45 17.76
C PHE A 117 -1.32 9.73 19.15
N ARG A 118 -0.50 10.06 20.15
CA ARG A 118 -0.97 10.53 21.47
C ARG A 118 -1.61 11.93 21.41
N GLU A 119 -1.23 12.77 20.46
CA GLU A 119 -1.91 14.05 20.23
C GLU A 119 -3.29 13.82 19.60
N ILE A 120 -3.38 12.93 18.61
CA ILE A 120 -4.66 12.54 17.98
C ILE A 120 -5.60 11.88 18.99
N GLU A 121 -5.10 10.95 19.81
CA GLU A 121 -5.87 10.29 20.87
C GLU A 121 -6.45 11.32 21.86
N ARG A 122 -5.67 12.34 22.24
CA ARG A 122 -6.12 13.41 23.13
C ARG A 122 -7.15 14.35 22.47
N ALA A 123 -7.02 14.58 21.16
CA ALA A 123 -7.98 15.38 20.41
C ALA A 123 -9.32 14.64 20.21
N GLY A 124 -9.28 13.30 20.11
CA GLY A 124 -10.47 12.45 19.99
C GLY A 124 -11.16 12.50 18.62
N GLU A 125 -10.65 13.29 17.68
CA GLU A 125 -11.20 13.47 16.34
C GLU A 125 -10.08 13.41 15.29
N VAL A 126 -10.40 12.81 14.14
CA VAL A 126 -9.58 12.88 12.92
C VAL A 126 -10.44 13.58 11.87
N GLU A 127 -10.16 14.87 11.62
CA GLU A 127 -11.02 15.72 10.79
C GLU A 127 -11.05 15.32 9.30
N ALA A 128 -10.04 14.58 8.83
CA ALA A 128 -9.82 14.36 7.41
C ALA A 128 -10.15 12.94 6.94
N ARG A 129 -10.64 12.84 5.69
CA ARG A 129 -10.84 11.58 4.96
C ARG A 129 -9.52 11.04 4.39
N PRO A 130 -9.43 9.74 4.07
CA PRO A 130 -8.26 9.16 3.42
C PRO A 130 -8.03 9.78 2.02
N ILE A 131 -7.10 10.74 1.92
CA ILE A 131 -6.80 11.49 0.67
C ILE A 131 -6.55 10.54 -0.52
N PHE A 132 -5.84 9.44 -0.29
CA PHE A 132 -5.44 8.51 -1.34
C PHE A 132 -6.41 7.34 -1.52
N GLY A 133 -7.35 7.11 -0.60
CA GLY A 133 -8.30 5.99 -0.71
C GLY A 133 -9.11 6.08 -2.00
N ASP A 134 -9.70 7.26 -2.24
CA ASP A 134 -10.50 7.53 -3.43
C ASP A 134 -9.64 7.59 -4.70
N ILE A 135 -8.48 8.25 -4.64
CA ILE A 135 -7.57 8.37 -5.80
C ILE A 135 -7.07 7.00 -6.25
N LEU A 136 -6.72 6.16 -5.29
CA LEU A 136 -6.28 4.81 -5.56
C LEU A 136 -7.46 3.87 -5.82
N GLY A 137 -8.72 4.30 -5.69
CA GLY A 137 -9.89 3.47 -5.92
C GLY A 137 -9.98 2.26 -5.00
N ILE A 138 -9.57 2.41 -3.74
CA ILE A 138 -9.68 1.36 -2.73
C ILE A 138 -11.14 1.32 -2.24
N PRO A 139 -11.83 0.16 -2.30
CA PRO A 139 -13.19 0.04 -1.79
C PRO A 139 -13.29 0.41 -0.30
N HIS A 140 -14.40 1.05 0.09
CA HIS A 140 -14.59 1.51 1.48
C HIS A 140 -14.60 0.35 2.47
N ASP A 141 -15.18 -0.79 2.11
CA ASP A 141 -15.18 -2.00 2.93
C ASP A 141 -13.76 -2.54 3.16
N ILE A 142 -12.86 -2.40 2.18
CA ILE A 142 -11.44 -2.77 2.33
C ILE A 142 -10.71 -1.82 3.28
N ILE A 143 -11.03 -0.51 3.23
CA ILE A 143 -10.48 0.48 4.17
C ILE A 143 -10.96 0.20 5.60
N GLU A 144 -12.25 -0.08 5.78
CA GLU A 144 -12.82 -0.42 7.08
C GLU A 144 -12.24 -1.72 7.64
N GLN A 145 -12.08 -2.76 6.82
CA GLN A 145 -11.44 -4.03 7.25
C GLN A 145 -10.00 -3.84 7.76
N GLY A 146 -9.27 -2.87 7.23
CA GLY A 146 -7.92 -2.53 7.69
C GLY A 146 -7.90 -1.54 8.86
N SER A 147 -9.05 -1.02 9.29
CA SER A 147 -9.15 -0.05 10.38
C SER A 147 -9.23 -0.73 11.73
N HIS A 148 -8.55 -0.18 12.72
CA HIS A 148 -8.64 -0.65 14.10
C HIS A 148 -9.76 0.09 14.84
N HIS A 149 -10.74 -0.65 15.34
CA HIS A 149 -11.80 -0.10 16.18
C HIS A 149 -11.44 -0.22 17.66
N PRO A 150 -11.99 0.65 18.53
CA PRO A 150 -11.77 0.55 19.98
C PRO A 150 -12.11 -0.83 20.56
N ALA A 151 -13.06 -1.56 19.95
CA ALA A 151 -13.41 -2.92 20.33
C ALA A 151 -12.30 -3.94 20.09
N ASP A 152 -11.40 -3.69 19.12
CA ASP A 152 -10.29 -4.59 18.78
C ASP A 152 -9.12 -4.49 19.78
N MET A 153 -9.09 -3.41 20.57
CA MET A 153 -8.05 -3.13 21.56
C MET A 153 -8.43 -3.56 22.99
N ALA A 154 -9.64 -4.08 23.19
CA ALA A 154 -10.18 -4.49 24.48
C ALA A 154 -9.96 -5.99 24.82
N ALA A 155 -9.22 -6.72 23.98
CA ALA A 155 -8.83 -8.12 24.17
C ALA A 155 -7.33 -8.24 24.50
#